data_AF-A0A2S0JPZ6-F1
#
_entry.id   AF-A0A2S0JPZ6-F1
#
_cell.length_a   1.000
_cell.length_b   1.000
_cell.length_c   1.000
_cell.angle_alpha   90.00
_cell.angle_beta   90.00
_cell.angle_gamma   90.00
#
_symmetry.space_group_name_H-M   'P 1'
#
loop_
_entity.id
_entity.type
_entity.pdbx_description
1 polymer ?
#
loop_
_entity_poly.entity_id
_entity_poly.type
_entity_poly.pdbx_seq_one_letter_code
_entity_poly.pdbx_strand_id
1 'polypeptide(L)'
;MAILKDYFSQPSCEVEINLVLVNESSVKFNIQFRSGKSFPEIFSEILCLRRDFLKLLDDLRQIDLMHLSMLEPHDPGLCIYHIPLFGSYYYPEYGLHQVPEHERDEWEPYYRLFFVLDAGEKNNHSASETGPALCLKVKMEQINEFVDSLKLEVNNFL
;
A
#
# COMPACT_ATOMS: atom_id res chain seq x y z
N MET A 1 8.04 12.25 -6.20
CA MET A 1 7.12 11.28 -6.80
C MET A 1 7.68 9.89 -6.58
N ALA A 2 6.86 8.98 -6.04
CA ALA A 2 7.19 7.57 -5.86
C ALA A 2 6.13 6.67 -6.51
N ILE A 3 6.54 5.60 -7.16
CA ILE A 3 5.65 4.66 -7.86
C ILE A 3 5.93 3.24 -7.36
N LEU A 4 4.89 2.54 -6.93
CA LEU A 4 4.93 1.13 -6.59
C LEU A 4 4.16 0.34 -7.67
N LYS A 5 4.81 -0.67 -8.24
CA LYS A 5 4.26 -1.46 -9.36
C LYS A 5 4.10 -2.92 -8.98
N ASP A 6 3.11 -3.55 -9.59
CA ASP A 6 2.87 -4.99 -9.47
C ASP A 6 4.11 -5.80 -9.92
N TYR A 7 4.46 -6.83 -9.16
CA TYR A 7 5.64 -7.66 -9.40
C TYR A 7 5.35 -8.71 -10.48
N PHE A 8 5.46 -8.27 -11.73
CA PHE A 8 5.38 -9.10 -12.92
C PHE A 8 6.37 -8.60 -13.99
N SER A 9 6.70 -9.45 -14.96
CA SER A 9 7.51 -9.06 -16.12
C SER A 9 6.87 -7.94 -16.95
N GLN A 10 5.54 -7.83 -16.90
CA GLN A 10 4.76 -6.75 -17.49
C GLN A 10 3.72 -6.27 -16.46
N PRO A 11 4.08 -5.30 -15.59
CA PRO A 11 3.18 -4.79 -14.56
C PRO A 11 1.94 -4.16 -15.20
N SER A 12 0.77 -4.56 -14.74
CA SER A 12 -0.52 -4.02 -15.22
C SER A 12 -1.14 -3.03 -14.23
N CYS A 13 -0.70 -3.07 -12.97
CA CYS A 13 -1.21 -2.23 -11.90
C CYS A 13 -0.06 -1.44 -11.24
N GLU A 14 -0.34 -0.18 -10.89
CA GLU A 14 0.60 0.67 -10.15
C GLU A 14 -0.13 1.69 -9.29
N VAL A 15 0.49 2.01 -8.15
CA VAL A 15 0.11 3.12 -7.27
C VAL A 15 1.20 4.17 -7.36
N GLU A 16 0.83 5.40 -7.63
CA GLU A 16 1.72 6.55 -7.60
C GLU A 16 1.30 7.50 -6.48
N ILE A 17 2.28 7.95 -5.69
CA ILE A 17 2.12 9.02 -4.70
C ILE A 17 3.02 10.18 -5.12
N ASN A 18 2.43 11.37 -5.24
CA ASN A 18 3.12 12.61 -5.56
C ASN A 18 2.86 13.65 -4.48
N LEU A 19 3.91 14.07 -3.76
CA LEU A 19 3.78 15.07 -2.70
C LEU A 19 3.51 16.45 -3.33
N VAL A 20 2.50 17.16 -2.82
CA VAL A 20 2.04 18.46 -3.31
C VAL A 20 2.46 19.58 -2.37
N LEU A 21 2.40 19.32 -1.06
CA LEU A 21 2.82 20.26 -0.03
C LEU A 21 3.31 19.48 1.18
N VAL A 22 4.44 19.88 1.75
CA VAL A 22 4.92 19.36 3.04
C VAL A 22 5.29 20.56 3.89
N ASN A 23 4.81 20.56 5.13
CA ASN A 23 5.23 21.52 6.14
C ASN A 23 5.54 20.79 7.45
N GLU A 24 5.74 21.52 8.54
CA GLU A 24 6.09 20.93 9.83
C GLU A 24 4.99 20.01 10.39
N SER A 25 3.71 20.31 10.14
CA SER A 25 2.58 19.60 10.74
C SER A 25 1.84 18.67 9.80
N SER A 26 1.88 18.92 8.49
CA SER A 26 1.01 18.29 7.51
C SER A 26 1.71 17.94 6.20
N VAL A 27 1.19 16.90 5.56
CA VAL A 27 1.59 16.43 4.23
C VAL A 27 0.34 16.36 3.36
N LYS A 28 0.39 17.03 2.22
CA LYS A 28 -0.61 16.97 1.16
C LYS A 28 -0.02 16.23 -0.02
N PHE A 29 -0.72 15.23 -0.54
CA PHE A 29 -0.25 14.44 -1.66
C PHE A 29 -1.39 14.00 -2.58
N ASN A 30 -1.05 13.78 -3.83
CA ASN A 30 -1.91 13.15 -4.81
C ASN A 30 -1.59 11.65 -4.86
N ILE A 31 -2.63 10.82 -4.92
CA ILE A 31 -2.52 9.39 -5.14
C ILE A 31 -3.26 8.98 -6.40
N GLN A 32 -2.61 8.15 -7.22
CA GLN A 32 -3.15 7.64 -8.46
C GLN A 32 -3.08 6.12 -8.51
N PHE A 33 -4.20 5.48 -8.82
CA PHE A 33 -4.29 4.06 -9.12
C PHE A 33 -4.41 3.89 -10.62
N ARG A 34 -3.47 3.16 -11.23
CA ARG A 34 -3.51 2.79 -12.65
C ARG A 34 -3.61 1.27 -12.77
N SER A 35 -4.47 0.79 -13.66
CA SER A 35 -4.79 -0.63 -13.85
C SER A 35 -4.83 -0.99 -15.33
N GLY A 36 -3.83 -0.56 -16.08
CA GLY A 36 -3.75 -0.74 -17.52
C GLY A 36 -4.84 0.02 -18.28
N LYS A 37 -5.00 -0.30 -19.57
CA LYS A 37 -5.90 0.44 -20.48
C LYS A 37 -7.38 0.09 -20.36
N SER A 38 -7.70 -0.99 -19.64
CA SER A 38 -9.06 -1.55 -19.59
C SER A 38 -9.87 -1.06 -18.39
N PHE A 39 -9.24 -0.37 -17.45
CA PHE A 39 -9.86 0.10 -16.22
C PHE A 39 -9.64 1.61 -16.06
N PRO A 40 -10.59 2.33 -15.44
CA PRO A 40 -10.43 3.76 -15.19
C PRO A 40 -9.29 4.00 -14.20
N GLU A 41 -8.49 5.03 -14.46
CA GLU A 41 -7.54 5.55 -13.49
C GLU A 41 -8.30 6.25 -12.37
N ILE A 42 -7.91 6.01 -11.13
CA ILE A 42 -8.52 6.64 -9.96
C ILE A 42 -7.52 7.64 -9.39
N PHE A 43 -7.98 8.85 -9.16
CA PHE A 43 -7.21 9.93 -8.55
C PHE A 43 -7.89 10.40 -7.26
N SER A 44 -7.08 10.66 -6.24
CA SER A 44 -7.49 11.40 -5.05
C SER A 44 -6.39 12.33 -4.57
N GLU A 45 -6.80 13.42 -3.94
CA GLU A 45 -5.93 14.32 -3.20
C GLU A 45 -6.18 14.07 -1.70
N ILE A 46 -5.12 13.93 -0.93
CA ILE A 46 -5.15 13.61 0.49
C ILE A 46 -4.35 14.65 1.26
N LEU A 47 -4.90 15.12 2.37
CA LEU A 47 -4.22 15.94 3.37
C LEU A 47 -4.20 15.18 4.69
N CYS A 48 -3.03 15.08 5.32
CA CYS A 48 -2.89 14.36 6.57
C CYS A 48 -1.82 14.99 7.47
N LEU A 49 -1.78 14.57 8.73
CA LEU A 49 -0.70 14.95 9.63
C LEU A 49 0.62 14.31 9.18
N ARG A 50 1.69 15.11 9.18
CA ARG A 50 3.04 14.66 8.77
C ARG A 50 3.50 13.45 9.58
N ARG A 51 3.23 13.45 10.89
CA ARG A 51 3.56 12.34 11.80
C ARG A 51 2.87 11.05 11.35
N ASP A 52 1.59 11.14 10.99
CA ASP A 52 0.79 9.96 10.67
C ASP A 52 1.16 9.42 9.28
N PHE A 53 1.48 10.29 8.32
CA PHE A 53 2.09 9.89 7.05
C PHE A 53 3.43 9.15 7.24
N LEU A 54 4.35 9.72 8.04
CA LEU A 54 5.64 9.08 8.30
C LEU A 54 5.49 7.75 9.05
N LYS A 55 4.54 7.69 9.99
CA LYS A 55 4.22 6.44 10.70
C LYS A 55 3.70 5.38 9.74
N LEU A 56 2.78 5.70 8.83
CA LEU A 56 2.32 4.76 7.79
C LEU A 56 3.49 4.21 6.98
N LEU A 57 4.43 5.07 6.59
CA LEU A 57 5.62 4.67 5.84
C LEU A 57 6.54 3.74 6.65
N ASP A 58 6.71 4.00 7.94
CA ASP A 58 7.48 3.11 8.83
C ASP A 58 6.78 1.76 9.04
N ASP A 59 5.46 1.78 9.24
CA ASP A 59 4.67 0.57 9.46
C ASP A 59 4.65 -0.31 8.18
N LEU A 60 4.66 0.30 6.98
CA LEU A 60 4.80 -0.42 5.70
C LEU A 60 6.09 -1.26 5.61
N ARG A 61 7.18 -0.83 6.23
CA ARG A 61 8.45 -1.58 6.26
C ARG A 61 8.46 -2.73 7.26
N GLN A 62 7.55 -2.68 8.22
CA GLN A 62 7.48 -3.63 9.33
C GLN A 62 6.39 -4.68 9.13
N ILE A 63 5.73 -4.71 7.97
CA ILE A 63 4.77 -5.76 7.65
C ILE A 63 5.48 -7.13 7.74
N ASP A 64 4.92 -8.00 8.58
CA ASP A 64 5.49 -9.33 8.79
C ASP A 64 4.99 -10.33 7.73
N LEU A 65 5.48 -11.56 7.79
CA LEU A 65 5.13 -12.63 6.84
C LEU A 65 4.05 -13.59 7.36
N MET A 66 3.52 -13.32 8.55
CA MET A 66 2.77 -14.31 9.32
C MET A 66 1.34 -13.87 9.60
N HIS A 67 1.07 -12.57 9.61
CA HIS A 67 -0.21 -12.02 10.02
C HIS A 67 -0.79 -11.08 8.95
N LEU A 68 -2.10 -11.20 8.78
CA LEU A 68 -2.88 -10.18 8.09
C LEU A 68 -2.92 -8.95 9.00
N SER A 69 -2.55 -7.79 8.46
CA SER A 69 -2.60 -6.53 9.19
C SER A 69 -3.23 -5.45 8.31
N MET A 70 -3.94 -4.54 8.97
CA MET A 70 -4.40 -3.29 8.39
C MET A 70 -3.52 -2.18 8.93
N LEU A 71 -2.90 -1.42 8.03
CA LEU A 71 -2.18 -0.22 8.39
C LEU A 71 -3.20 0.93 8.39
N GLU A 72 -3.64 1.29 9.59
CA GLU A 72 -4.51 2.43 9.87
C GLU A 72 -3.67 3.64 10.30
N PRO A 73 -3.46 4.60 9.41
CA PRO A 73 -3.23 5.96 9.83
C PRO A 73 -4.58 6.57 10.21
N HIS A 74 -4.68 7.15 11.41
CA HIS A 74 -5.91 7.73 11.94
C HIS A 74 -6.56 8.78 11.03
N ASP A 75 -5.84 9.34 10.04
CA ASP A 75 -6.41 10.26 9.05
C ASP A 75 -5.50 10.51 7.81
N PRO A 76 -5.60 9.71 6.74
CA PRO A 76 -5.29 10.20 5.39
C PRO A 76 -6.27 9.66 4.33
N GLY A 77 -7.38 9.02 4.70
CA GLY A 77 -8.28 8.38 3.72
C GLY A 77 -7.58 7.32 2.85
N LEU A 78 -6.49 6.71 3.36
CA LEU A 78 -5.75 5.62 2.73
C LEU A 78 -5.55 4.49 3.73
N CYS A 79 -6.15 3.34 3.46
CA CYS A 79 -5.92 2.10 4.22
C CYS A 79 -5.06 1.15 3.38
N ILE A 80 -4.09 0.48 4.01
CA ILE A 80 -3.28 -0.56 3.37
C ILE A 80 -3.49 -1.89 4.07
N TYR A 81 -4.08 -2.85 3.36
CA TYR A 81 -4.18 -4.23 3.85
C TYR A 81 -3.01 -5.04 3.33
N HIS A 82 -2.44 -5.86 4.21
CA HIS A 82 -1.35 -6.75 3.89
C HIS A 82 -1.79 -8.23 4.01
N ILE A 83 -1.55 -9.02 2.95
CA ILE A 83 -1.65 -10.49 3.00
C ILE A 83 -0.30 -11.10 2.56
N PRO A 84 0.39 -11.84 3.45
CA PRO A 84 1.62 -12.52 3.07
C PRO A 84 1.28 -13.73 2.20
N LEU A 85 1.97 -13.89 1.08
CA LEU A 85 1.79 -15.01 0.16
C LEU A 85 2.72 -16.20 0.47
N PHE A 86 3.59 -16.07 1.47
CA PHE A 86 4.56 -17.08 1.85
C PHE A 86 4.71 -17.15 3.38
N GLY A 87 4.58 -18.34 3.96
CA GLY A 87 4.65 -18.58 5.41
C GLY A 87 3.58 -19.57 5.88
N SER A 88 3.56 -19.88 7.17
CA SER A 88 2.54 -20.70 7.85
C SER A 88 1.22 -19.92 7.95
N TYR A 89 0.65 -19.52 6.81
CA TYR A 89 -0.58 -18.73 6.80
C TYR A 89 -1.72 -19.55 7.42
N TYR A 90 -2.15 -19.13 8.61
CA TYR A 90 -3.25 -19.75 9.34
C TYR A 90 -4.57 -19.28 8.70
N TYR A 91 -5.01 -19.97 7.65
CA TYR A 91 -6.41 -19.89 7.24
C TYR A 91 -7.26 -20.47 8.38
N PRO A 92 -8.33 -19.80 8.85
CA PRO A 92 -9.21 -20.34 9.90
C PRO A 92 -9.94 -21.64 9.52
N GLU A 93 -9.76 -22.16 8.31
CA GLU A 93 -10.33 -23.42 7.86
C GLU A 93 -9.25 -24.27 7.19
N TYR A 94 -8.88 -25.37 7.85
CA TYR A 94 -7.99 -26.42 7.34
C TYR A 94 -8.48 -26.92 5.97
N GLY A 95 -7.71 -26.67 4.90
CA GLY A 95 -8.02 -27.15 3.55
C GLY A 95 -6.90 -27.99 2.94
N LEU A 96 -7.27 -29.10 2.29
CA LEU A 96 -6.46 -30.16 1.66
C LEU A 96 -5.48 -29.74 0.53
N HIS A 97 -5.20 -28.45 0.36
CA HIS A 97 -4.48 -27.91 -0.80
C HIS A 97 -3.20 -27.12 -0.46
N GLN A 98 -2.61 -27.33 0.72
CA GLN A 98 -1.32 -26.72 1.04
C GLN A 98 -0.17 -27.47 0.35
N VAL A 99 0.60 -26.75 -0.47
CA VAL A 99 1.86 -27.24 -1.04
C VAL A 99 2.91 -27.33 0.09
N PRO A 100 3.49 -28.51 0.35
CA PRO A 100 4.55 -28.69 1.35
C PRO A 100 5.73 -27.73 1.14
N GLU A 101 6.37 -27.26 2.21
CA GLU A 101 7.48 -26.29 2.14
C GLU A 101 8.63 -26.72 1.20
N HIS A 102 8.89 -28.02 1.12
CA HIS A 102 9.95 -28.60 0.27
C HIS A 102 9.59 -28.69 -1.22
N GLU A 103 8.33 -28.42 -1.58
CA GLU A 103 7.82 -28.42 -2.97
C GLU A 103 7.63 -26.99 -3.51
N ARG A 104 8.10 -25.96 -2.78
CA ARG A 104 7.90 -24.55 -3.14
C ARG A 104 9.14 -24.00 -3.87
N ASP A 105 8.98 -23.62 -5.14
CA ASP A 105 10.05 -23.09 -6.02
C ASP A 105 10.39 -21.59 -5.80
N GLU A 106 9.73 -20.88 -4.89
CA GLU A 106 10.01 -19.46 -4.62
C GLU A 106 10.49 -19.25 -3.16
N TRP A 107 11.77 -18.93 -2.99
CA TRP A 107 12.40 -18.70 -1.67
C TRP A 107 12.13 -17.29 -1.10
N GLU A 108 11.63 -16.36 -1.91
CA GLU A 108 11.41 -14.97 -1.50
C GLU A 108 9.93 -14.67 -1.30
N PRO A 109 9.55 -14.05 -0.16
CA PRO A 109 8.16 -13.76 0.13
C PRO A 109 7.61 -12.61 -0.71
N TYR A 110 6.34 -12.73 -1.09
CA TYR A 110 5.56 -11.67 -1.73
C TYR A 110 4.44 -11.19 -0.81
N TYR A 111 4.07 -9.93 -1.00
CA TYR A 111 3.09 -9.22 -0.21
C TYR A 111 1.96 -8.77 -1.14
N ARG A 112 0.70 -9.01 -0.77
CA ARG A 112 -0.43 -8.30 -1.38
C ARG A 112 -0.70 -7.06 -0.57
N LEU A 113 -0.52 -5.89 -1.19
CA LEU A 113 -0.90 -4.61 -0.62
C LEU A 113 -2.17 -4.11 -1.29
N PHE A 114 -3.23 -3.93 -0.51
CA PHE A 114 -4.48 -3.33 -0.98
C PHE A 114 -4.53 -1.87 -0.54
N PHE A 115 -4.40 -0.94 -1.48
CA PHE A 115 -4.54 0.48 -1.25
C PHE A 115 -6.02 0.84 -1.41
N VAL A 116 -6.68 1.29 -0.36
CA VAL A 116 -8.10 1.66 -0.37
C VAL A 116 -8.24 3.16 -0.14
N LEU A 117 -8.91 3.86 -1.05
CA LEU A 117 -9.24 5.28 -0.91
C LEU A 117 -10.59 5.43 -0.23
N ASP A 118 -10.67 6.24 0.82
CA ASP A 118 -11.92 6.47 1.54
C ASP A 118 -12.90 7.30 0.69
N ALA A 119 -14.02 6.70 0.33
CA ALA A 119 -15.10 7.36 -0.39
C ALA A 119 -15.90 8.33 0.50
N GLY A 120 -15.89 8.14 1.82
CA GLY A 120 -16.52 9.02 2.79
C GLY A 120 -15.94 10.42 2.74
N GLU A 121 -14.61 10.52 2.83
CA GLU A 121 -13.84 11.76 2.68
C GLU A 121 -14.16 12.47 1.35
N LYS A 122 -14.11 11.73 0.23
CA LYS A 122 -14.35 12.30 -1.11
C LYS A 122 -15.78 12.86 -1.28
N ASN A 123 -16.76 12.26 -0.61
CA ASN A 123 -18.16 12.65 -0.73
C ASN A 123 -18.60 13.60 0.40
N ASN A 124 -17.69 14.16 1.20
CA ASN A 124 -17.98 14.99 2.39
C ASN A 124 -18.91 14.29 3.42
N HIS A 125 -18.79 12.98 3.55
CA HIS A 125 -19.42 12.21 4.63
C HIS A 125 -18.39 11.97 5.75
N SER A 126 -18.71 11.10 6.72
CA SER A 126 -17.72 10.60 7.66
C SER A 126 -16.75 9.62 7.00
N ALA A 127 -15.52 9.53 7.51
CA ALA A 127 -14.59 8.46 7.19
C ALA A 127 -15.32 7.09 7.30
N SER A 128 -15.17 6.29 6.27
CA SER A 128 -15.89 5.04 6.09
C SER A 128 -14.97 3.84 5.91
N GLU A 129 -13.68 4.09 5.63
CA GLU A 129 -12.68 3.05 5.30
C GLU A 129 -13.09 2.18 4.10
N THR A 130 -14.08 2.65 3.33
CA THR A 130 -14.63 1.96 2.16
C THR A 130 -14.51 2.83 0.93
N GLY A 131 -14.18 2.22 -0.19
CA GLY A 131 -14.11 2.92 -1.47
C GLY A 131 -13.30 2.16 -2.50
N PRO A 132 -12.83 2.86 -3.55
CA PRO A 132 -12.02 2.24 -4.59
C PRO A 132 -10.73 1.66 -4.02
N ALA A 133 -10.39 0.44 -4.44
CA ALA A 133 -9.21 -0.26 -3.99
C ALA A 133 -8.35 -0.76 -5.15
N LEU A 134 -7.04 -0.70 -5.01
CA LEU A 134 -6.09 -1.35 -5.91
C LEU A 134 -5.21 -2.33 -5.15
N CYS A 135 -5.10 -3.56 -5.65
CA CYS A 135 -4.22 -4.59 -5.10
C CYS A 135 -2.93 -4.65 -5.94
N LEU A 136 -1.77 -4.64 -5.28
CA LEU A 136 -0.47 -4.93 -5.88
C LEU A 136 0.13 -6.17 -5.22
N LYS A 137 0.71 -7.08 -6.00
CA LYS A 137 1.67 -8.08 -5.52
C LYS A 137 3.05 -7.45 -5.57
N VAL A 138 3.77 -7.36 -4.45
CA VAL A 138 5.09 -6.71 -4.40
C VAL A 138 6.09 -7.51 -3.58
N LYS A 139 7.37 -7.24 -3.75
CA LYS A 139 8.46 -7.68 -2.86
C LYS A 139 8.77 -6.62 -1.80
N MET A 140 9.35 -7.04 -0.68
CA MET A 140 9.80 -6.13 0.38
C MET A 140 10.83 -5.10 -0.14
N GLU A 141 11.68 -5.48 -1.09
CA GLU A 141 12.62 -4.56 -1.75
C GLU A 141 11.87 -3.39 -2.43
N GLN A 142 10.81 -3.67 -3.18
CA GLN A 142 9.99 -2.63 -3.82
C GLN A 142 9.30 -1.73 -2.80
N ILE A 143 8.84 -2.30 -1.67
CA ILE A 143 8.27 -1.52 -0.56
C ILE A 143 9.32 -0.59 0.03
N ASN A 144 10.53 -1.11 0.29
CA ASN A 144 11.61 -0.32 0.88
C ASN A 144 12.01 0.85 -0.02
N GLU A 145 12.20 0.60 -1.32
CA GLU A 145 12.51 1.63 -2.32
C GLU A 145 11.41 2.69 -2.41
N PHE A 146 10.14 2.25 -2.45
CA PHE A 146 8.99 3.15 -2.47
C PHE A 146 8.94 4.04 -1.22
N VAL A 147 9.15 3.46 -0.04
CA VAL A 147 9.18 4.21 1.22
C VAL A 147 10.39 5.14 1.29
N ASP A 148 11.57 4.72 0.85
CA ASP A 148 12.77 5.56 0.85
C ASP A 148 12.58 6.78 -0.05
N SER A 149 12.00 6.56 -1.23
CA SER A 149 11.67 7.64 -2.16
C SER A 149 10.75 8.68 -1.53
N LEU A 150 9.65 8.25 -0.87
CA LEU A 150 8.71 9.16 -0.21
C LEU A 150 9.33 9.88 0.98
N LYS A 151 10.10 9.18 1.83
CA LYS A 151 10.76 9.79 2.99
C LYS A 151 11.80 10.82 2.56
N LEU A 152 12.59 10.51 1.52
CA LEU A 152 13.55 11.43 0.95
C LEU A 152 12.86 12.69 0.42
N GLU A 153 11.73 12.53 -0.28
CA GLU A 153 10.95 13.64 -0.80
C GLU A 153 10.35 14.51 0.32
N VAL A 154 9.79 13.90 1.37
CA VAL A 154 9.31 14.64 2.56
C VAL A 154 10.41 15.48 3.19
N ASN A 155 11.62 14.93 3.32
CA ASN A 155 12.73 15.60 3.98
C ASN A 155 13.38 16.71 3.14
N ASN A 156 13.27 16.60 1.81
CA ASN A 156 13.83 17.56 0.86
C ASN A 156 12.77 18.52 0.28
N PHE A 157 11.54 18.45 0.76
CA PHE A 157 10.45 19.29 0.31
C PHE A 157 10.73 20.74 0.74
N LEU A 158 10.97 21.63 -0.22
CA LEU A 158 11.27 23.05 -0.02
C LEU A 158 10.01 23.91 -0.05
#